data_AF-A0A961P6S1-F1
#
_entry.id   AF-A0A961P6S1-F1
#
_cell.length_a   1.000
_cell.length_b   1.000
_cell.length_c   1.000
_cell.angle_alpha   90.00
_cell.angle_beta   90.00
_cell.angle_gamma   90.00
#
_symmetry.space_group_name_H-M   'P 1'
#
loop_
_entity.id
_entity.type
_entity.pdbx_description
1 polymer ?
#
loop_
_entity_poly.entity_id
_entity_poly.type
_entity_poly.pdbx_seq_one_letter_code
_entity_poly.pdbx_strand_id
1 'polypeptide(L)' 'MSATLGRTTHFGNQTVHEDQKAGMVHGVFTNVASKYDVMNDAMSLGIHRLWKDAMMDWLAPR' A
#
# COMPACT_ATOMS: atom_id res chain seq x y z
N MET A 1 2.49 38.31 13.56
CA MET A 1 2.59 37.19 12.60
C MET A 1 3.40 36.11 13.28
N SER A 2 2.72 35.08 13.80
CA SER A 2 3.39 33.99 14.52
C SER A 2 4.12 33.12 13.50
N ALA A 3 5.44 33.07 13.57
CA ALA A 3 6.21 32.12 12.78
C ALA A 3 5.83 30.72 13.25
N THR A 4 5.05 30.01 12.44
CA THR A 4 4.84 28.58 12.63
C THR A 4 6.21 27.93 12.51
N LEU A 5 6.86 27.66 13.65
CA LEU A 5 8.03 26.80 13.73
C LEU A 5 7.59 25.41 13.28
N GLY A 6 7.56 25.21 11.97
CA GLY A 6 7.12 23.97 11.33
C GLY A 6 8.00 22.84 11.82
N ARG A 7 7.46 21.99 12.69
CA ARG A 7 8.18 20.84 13.22
C ARG A 7 8.54 19.92 12.05
N THR A 8 9.83 19.62 11.93
CA THR A 8 10.34 18.68 10.92
C THR A 8 10.61 17.34 11.59
N THR A 9 10.55 16.27 10.80
CA THR A 9 10.64 14.88 11.25
C THR A 9 11.38 14.06 10.20
N HIS A 10 11.96 12.95 10.62
CA HIS A 10 12.70 12.07 9.71
C HIS A 10 11.76 11.08 9.03
N PHE A 11 11.94 10.91 7.72
CA PHE A 11 11.30 9.92 6.88
C PHE A 11 12.36 9.22 6.02
N GLY A 12 12.71 7.99 6.39
CA GLY A 12 13.84 7.28 5.78
C GLY A 12 15.15 8.05 5.99
N ASN A 13 15.81 8.45 4.90
CA ASN A 13 17.06 9.20 4.93
C ASN A 13 16.88 10.72 4.74
N GLN A 14 15.64 11.22 4.75
CA GLN A 14 15.30 12.62 4.49
C GLN A 14 14.59 13.26 5.68
N THR A 15 14.80 14.57 5.86
CA THR A 15 14.07 15.39 6.84
C THR A 15 12.93 16.09 6.14
N VAL A 16 11.70 15.83 6.59
CA VAL A 16 10.47 16.32 5.99
C VAL A 16 9.65 17.10 7.02
N HIS A 17 8.74 17.96 6.60
CA HIS A 17 7.81 18.59 7.54
C HIS A 17 6.81 17.55 8.07
N GLU A 18 6.42 17.70 9.34
CA GLU A 18 5.57 16.73 10.04
C GLU A 18 4.20 16.52 9.36
N ASP A 19 3.66 17.57 8.76
CA ASP A 19 2.43 17.57 7.95
C ASP A 19 2.56 16.73 6.66
N GLN A 20 3.75 16.70 6.05
CA GLN A 20 4.02 15.95 4.83
C GLN A 20 4.29 14.46 5.09
N LYS A 21 4.78 14.12 6.30
CA LYS A 21 5.12 12.73 6.66
C LYS A 21 3.95 11.78 6.52
N ALA A 22 2.75 12.18 6.96
CA ALA A 22 1.57 11.32 6.94
C ALA A 22 1.18 10.91 5.50
N GLY A 23 1.23 11.84 4.55
CA GLY A 23 0.97 11.57 3.14
C GLY A 23 2.04 10.67 2.50
N MET A 24 3.31 10.86 2.86
CA MET A 24 4.41 10.02 2.37
C MET A 24 4.32 8.58 2.89
N VAL A 25 3.98 8.40 4.17
CA VAL A 25 3.73 7.08 4.76
C VAL A 25 2.58 6.39 4.02
N HIS A 26 1.47 7.09 3.79
CA HIS A 26 0.33 6.55 3.04
C HIS A 26 0.74 6.09 1.62
N GLY A 27 1.53 6.90 0.91
CA GLY A 27 2.05 6.53 -0.41
C GLY A 27 2.93 5.26 -0.40
N VAL A 28 3.76 5.08 0.63
CA VAL A 28 4.56 3.84 0.79
C VAL A 28 3.66 2.64 1.04
N PHE A 29 2.66 2.76 1.92
CA PHE A 29 1.72 1.66 2.16
C PHE A 29 0.95 1.26 0.91
N THR A 30 0.47 2.23 0.12
CA THR A 30 -0.24 1.95 -1.15
C THR A 30 0.69 1.28 -2.17
N ASN A 31 1.95 1.73 -2.28
CA ASN A 31 2.92 1.13 -3.21
C ASN A 31 3.30 -0.30 -2.82
N VAL A 32 3.41 -0.60 -1.53
CA VAL A 32 3.71 -1.95 -1.05
C VAL A 32 2.55 -2.90 -1.36
N ALA A 33 1.31 -2.49 -1.08
CA ALA A 33 0.12 -3.28 -1.40
C ALA A 33 0.04 -3.61 -2.90
N SER A 34 0.22 -2.60 -3.76
CA SER A 34 0.18 -2.79 -5.22
C SER A 34 1.30 -3.71 -5.73
N LYS A 35 2.50 -3.66 -5.15
CA LYS A 35 3.61 -4.56 -5.52
C LYS A 35 3.35 -6.03 -5.17
N TYR A 36 2.66 -6.30 -4.06
CA TYR A 36 2.31 -7.66 -3.68
C TYR A 36 1.26 -8.26 -4.62
N ASP A 37 0.24 -7.49 -5.00
CA ASP A 37 -0.76 -7.93 -5.99
C ASP A 37 -0.09 -8.29 -7.32
N VAL A 38 0.78 -7.41 -7.82
CA VAL A 38 1.50 -7.63 -9.08
C VAL A 38 2.42 -8.86 -9.02
N MET A 39 3.16 -9.05 -7.93
CA MET A 39 4.05 -10.21 -7.78
C MET A 39 3.25 -11.51 -7.66
N ASN A 40 2.12 -11.49 -6.95
CA ASN A 40 1.26 -12.63 -6.74
C ASN A 40 0.51 -13.04 -8.04
N ASP A 41 0.11 -12.06 -8.85
CA ASP A 41 -0.47 -12.29 -10.18
C ASP A 41 0.59 -12.76 -11.19
N ALA A 42 1.81 -12.22 -11.13
CA ALA A 42 2.90 -12.58 -12.02
C ALA A 42 3.47 -13.98 -11.74
N MET A 43 3.72 -14.33 -10.47
CA MET A 43 4.26 -15.64 -10.09
C MET A 43 3.25 -16.76 -10.32
N SER A 44 1.96 -16.46 -10.21
CA SER A 44 0.92 -17.46 -10.47
C SER A 44 0.51 -17.53 -11.95
N LEU A 45 1.01 -16.66 -12.83
CA LEU A 45 0.56 -16.51 -14.23
C LEU A 45 -0.98 -16.47 -14.35
N GLY A 46 -1.67 -15.91 -13.34
CA GLY A 46 -3.14 -15.87 -13.28
C GLY A 46 -3.83 -17.08 -12.62
N ILE A 47 -3.10 -18.10 -12.16
CA ILE A 47 -3.65 -19.25 -11.41
C ILE A 47 -4.29 -18.79 -10.09
N HIS A 48 -3.75 -17.75 -9.44
CA HIS A 48 -4.32 -17.24 -8.19
C HIS A 48 -5.75 -16.69 -8.40
N ARG A 49 -6.00 -16.03 -9.54
CA ARG A 49 -7.34 -15.50 -9.87
C ARG A 49 -8.35 -16.62 -10.09
N LEU A 50 -7.94 -17.67 -10.81
CA LEU A 50 -8.77 -18.86 -11.03
C LEU A 50 -9.06 -19.61 -9.73
N TRP A 51 -8.09 -19.73 -8.83
CA TRP A 51 -8.31 -20.35 -7.53
C TRP A 51 -9.26 -19.54 -6.64
N LYS A 52 -9.16 -18.21 -6.67
CA LYS A 52 -10.05 -17.30 -5.91
C LYS A 52 -11.48 -17.36 -6.42
N ASP A 53 -11.68 -17.39 -7.74
CA ASP A 53 -13.00 -17.50 -8.36
C ASP A 53 -13.63 -18.88 -8.08
N ALA A 54 -12.85 -19.96 -8.21
CA ALA A 54 -13.31 -21.31 -7.88
C ALA A 54 -13.62 -21.47 -6.38
N MET A 55 -12.83 -20.84 -5.50
CA MET A 55 -13.08 -20.83 -4.06
C MET A 55 -14.34 -20.05 -3.73
N MET A 56 -14.58 -18.89 -4.35
CA MET A 56 -15.81 -18.11 -4.18
C MET A 56 -17.05 -18.87 -4.67
N ASP A 57 -16.95 -19.57 -5.80
CA ASP A 57 -18.04 -20.41 -6.34
C ASP A 57 -18.35 -21.59 -5.40
N TRP A 58 -17.31 -22.16 -4.78
CA TRP A 58 -17.46 -23.19 -3.77
C TRP A 58 -18.02 -22.66 -2.44
N LEU A 59 -17.69 -21.42 -2.08
CA LEU A 59 -18.19 -20.77 -0.87
C LEU A 59 -19.58 -20.16 -1.02
N ALA A 60 -20.10 -20.03 -2.24
CA ALA A 60 -21.47 -19.60 -2.52
C ALA A 60 -22.41 -20.80 -2.31
N PRO A 61 -23.11 -20.90 -1.16
CA PRO A 61 -24.14 -21.91 -1.02
C PRO A 61 -25.36 -21.38 -1.80
N ARG A 62 -25.84 -22.17 -2.75
CA ARG A 62 -27.14 -21.93 -3.38
C ARG A 62 -28.25 -22.34 -2.42
#